data_AF-A0A8R7UEK4-F1
#
_entry.id   AF-A0A8R7UEK4-F1
#
_cell.length_a   1.000
_cell.length_b   1.000
_cell.length_c   1.000
_cell.angle_alpha   90.00
_cell.angle_beta   90.00
_cell.angle_gamma   90.00
#
_symmetry.space_group_name_H-M   'P 1'
#
loop_
_entity.id
_entity.type
_entity.pdbx_description
1 polymer ?
#
loop_
_entity_poly.entity_id
_entity_poly.type
_entity_poly.pdbx_seq_one_letter_code
_entity_poly.pdbx_strand_id
1 'polypeptide(L)'
;MMTSPNCYLSGVPANMALDTSSSITHLEIAIAQLGDEGLKVLGELPLLVFLKLRCLLTTENSLTITADKFRSLQVFSFECQDGGLGFVFGEGAMAQLRKLRLYFKAGEESRLQGVGHLSVSYLCQVHTTVYCAGAGDSSFKDAEKTITELLSNHPKKPTLEITKH
;
A
#
# COMPACT_ATOMS: atom_id res chain seq x y z
N MET A 1 12.03 -14.34 17.05
CA MET A 1 10.68 -14.10 17.61
C MET A 1 9.69 -14.93 16.82
N MET A 2 8.78 -15.61 17.52
CA MET A 2 7.85 -16.60 16.97
C MET A 2 6.93 -15.95 15.92
N THR A 3 7.09 -16.30 14.66
CA THR A 3 6.06 -16.07 13.65
C THR A 3 4.92 -17.04 13.93
N SER A 4 3.75 -16.53 14.28
CA SER A 4 2.53 -17.34 14.15
C SER A 4 2.49 -17.91 12.73
N PRO A 5 1.92 -19.11 12.51
CA PRO A 5 1.64 -19.55 11.15
C PRO A 5 0.72 -18.49 10.55
N ASN A 6 1.26 -17.67 9.65
CA ASN A 6 0.50 -16.58 9.08
C ASN A 6 -0.68 -17.21 8.31
N CYS A 7 -1.87 -17.15 8.89
CA CYS A 7 -3.10 -17.59 8.24
C CYS A 7 -3.42 -16.58 7.14
N TYR A 8 -2.85 -16.79 5.95
CA TYR A 8 -3.22 -16.04 4.76
C TYR A 8 -4.52 -16.63 4.19
N LEU A 9 -5.52 -15.79 3.97
CA LEU A 9 -6.64 -16.16 3.11
C LEU A 9 -6.12 -16.38 1.70
N SER A 10 -6.69 -17.29 0.90
CA SER A 10 -6.22 -17.48 -0.48
C SER A 10 -6.29 -16.19 -1.32
N GLY A 11 -7.31 -15.36 -1.06
CA GLY A 11 -7.50 -14.04 -1.65
C GLY A 11 -8.49 -13.22 -0.83
N VAL A 12 -8.85 -12.03 -1.32
CA VAL A 12 -9.91 -11.21 -0.71
C VAL A 12 -11.26 -11.91 -0.89
N PRO A 13 -12.07 -12.09 0.19
CA PRO A 13 -13.41 -12.67 0.07
C PRO A 13 -14.32 -11.80 -0.81
N ALA A 14 -14.85 -12.36 -1.91
CA ALA A 14 -15.64 -11.61 -2.89
C ALA A 14 -16.92 -10.97 -2.32
N ASN A 15 -17.45 -11.50 -1.23
CA ASN A 15 -18.66 -11.01 -0.58
C ASN A 15 -18.45 -9.82 0.36
N MET A 16 -17.21 -9.36 0.59
CA MET A 16 -16.95 -8.18 1.44
C MET A 16 -17.65 -6.92 0.95
N ALA A 17 -17.75 -6.74 -0.37
CA ALA A 17 -18.33 -5.54 -0.98
C ALA A 17 -19.80 -5.69 -1.42
N LEU A 18 -20.38 -6.90 -1.32
CA LEU A 18 -21.74 -7.17 -1.80
C LEU A 18 -22.82 -6.50 -0.94
N ASP A 19 -22.51 -6.25 0.34
CA ASP A 19 -23.40 -5.51 1.23
C ASP A 19 -22.99 -4.04 1.25
N THR A 20 -23.76 -3.20 0.55
CA THR A 20 -23.65 -1.73 0.63
C THR A 20 -23.91 -1.18 2.05
N SER A 21 -24.41 -2.03 2.96
CA SER A 21 -24.53 -1.79 4.41
C SER A 21 -23.28 -2.19 5.21
N SER A 22 -22.19 -2.61 4.55
CA SER A 22 -20.91 -2.92 5.18
C SER A 22 -20.44 -1.74 6.03
N SER A 23 -20.50 -1.92 7.36
CA SER A 23 -19.99 -0.98 8.35
C SER A 23 -18.48 -1.14 8.59
N ILE A 24 -17.78 -1.86 7.71
CA ILE A 24 -16.34 -2.07 7.80
C ILE A 24 -15.63 -0.73 7.62
N THR A 25 -15.16 -0.19 8.74
CA THR A 25 -14.36 1.03 8.79
C THR A 25 -12.88 0.75 8.95
N HIS A 26 -12.53 -0.39 9.55
CA HIS A 26 -11.18 -0.82 9.85
C HIS A 26 -11.00 -2.27 9.42
N LEU A 27 -10.02 -2.53 8.56
CA LEU A 27 -9.70 -3.86 8.08
C LEU A 27 -8.19 -4.11 8.18
N GLU A 28 -7.81 -5.16 8.90
CA GLU A 28 -6.49 -5.76 8.79
C GLU A 28 -6.68 -7.16 8.21
N ILE A 29 -6.04 -7.43 7.07
CA ILE A 29 -6.21 -8.68 6.33
C ILE A 29 -4.88 -9.14 5.75
N ALA A 30 -4.63 -10.45 5.83
CA ALA A 30 -3.50 -11.11 5.21
C ALA A 30 -4.02 -12.08 4.15
N ILE A 31 -3.59 -11.92 2.90
CA ILE A 31 -3.99 -12.76 1.76
C ILE A 31 -2.79 -13.34 1.03
N ALA A 32 -2.89 -14.53 0.45
CA ALA A 32 -1.79 -15.14 -0.27
C ALA A 32 -1.51 -14.36 -1.55
N GLN A 33 -2.58 -14.03 -2.30
CA GLN A 33 -2.47 -13.37 -3.59
C GLN A 33 -3.37 -12.13 -3.65
N LEU A 34 -2.80 -11.01 -4.07
CA LEU A 34 -3.55 -9.79 -4.38
C LEU A 34 -3.59 -9.59 -5.90
N GLY A 35 -4.80 -9.53 -6.46
CA GLY A 35 -5.05 -9.16 -7.85
C GLY A 35 -6.12 -8.08 -7.96
N ASP A 36 -6.46 -7.69 -9.19
CA ASP A 36 -7.42 -6.62 -9.49
C ASP A 36 -8.79 -6.85 -8.85
N GLU A 37 -9.31 -8.08 -8.89
CA GLU A 37 -10.61 -8.40 -8.28
C GLU A 37 -10.60 -8.21 -6.76
N GLY A 38 -9.51 -8.61 -6.09
CA GLY A 38 -9.37 -8.40 -4.65
C GLY A 38 -9.25 -6.92 -4.31
N LEU A 39 -8.50 -6.16 -5.12
CA LEU A 39 -8.35 -4.73 -4.97
C LEU A 39 -9.69 -3.99 -5.19
N LYS A 40 -10.47 -4.43 -6.18
CA LYS A 40 -11.81 -3.91 -6.49
C LYS A 40 -12.74 -4.08 -5.29
N VAL A 41 -12.80 -5.28 -4.72
CA VAL A 41 -13.64 -5.56 -3.53
C VAL A 41 -13.25 -4.65 -2.36
N LEU A 42 -11.94 -4.54 -2.05
CA LEU A 42 -11.48 -3.67 -0.97
C LEU A 42 -11.76 -2.18 -1.27
N GLY A 43 -11.59 -1.77 -2.53
CA GLY A 43 -11.79 -0.40 -2.98
C GLY A 43 -13.24 0.06 -3.03
N GLU A 44 -14.19 -0.89 -3.06
CA GLU A 44 -15.63 -0.62 -3.08
C GLU A 44 -16.25 -0.51 -1.68
N LEU A 45 -15.49 -0.82 -0.62
CA LEU A 45 -15.95 -0.66 0.77
C LEU A 45 -16.18 0.83 1.09
N PRO A 46 -17.45 1.27 1.26
CA PRO A 46 -17.79 2.70 1.23
C PRO A 46 -17.38 3.45 2.49
N LEU A 47 -17.19 2.75 3.61
CA LEU A 47 -16.85 3.33 4.91
C LEU A 47 -15.44 2.99 5.37
N LEU A 48 -14.62 2.34 4.53
CA LEU A 48 -13.28 1.89 4.91
C LEU A 48 -12.34 3.08 5.12
N VAL A 49 -11.98 3.35 6.37
CA VAL A 49 -11.11 4.45 6.80
C VAL A 49 -9.68 3.96 7.01
N PHE A 50 -9.51 2.74 7.50
CA PHE A 50 -8.21 2.12 7.78
C PHE A 50 -8.10 0.77 7.09
N LEU A 51 -7.03 0.59 6.32
CA LEU A 51 -6.69 -0.68 5.70
C LEU A 51 -5.23 -1.03 5.98
N LYS A 52 -5.02 -2.21 6.57
CA LYS A 52 -3.72 -2.88 6.63
C LYS A 52 -3.80 -4.18 5.86
N LEU A 53 -3.12 -4.21 4.72
CA LEU A 53 -3.14 -5.33 3.79
C LEU A 53 -1.74 -5.95 3.72
N ARG A 54 -1.67 -7.24 4.04
CA ARG A 54 -0.46 -8.04 3.84
C ARG A 54 -0.71 -9.07 2.75
N CYS A 55 0.24 -9.26 1.85
CA CYS A 55 0.20 -10.39 0.93
C CYS A 55 1.53 -11.08 0.69
N LEU A 56 1.48 -12.32 0.17
CA LEU A 56 2.69 -13.04 -0.22
C LEU A 56 3.17 -12.58 -1.60
N LEU A 57 2.24 -12.42 -2.54
CA LEU A 57 2.54 -11.96 -3.90
C LEU A 57 1.39 -11.17 -4.51
N THR A 58 1.71 -10.33 -5.49
CA THR A 58 0.73 -9.72 -6.39
C THR A 58 0.62 -10.55 -7.67
N THR A 59 -0.61 -10.82 -8.16
CA THR A 59 -0.81 -11.62 -9.37
C THR A 59 -0.46 -10.84 -10.63
N GLU A 60 -0.65 -9.52 -10.59
CA GLU A 60 -0.35 -8.61 -11.69
C GLU A 60 0.99 -7.91 -11.49
N ASN A 61 1.63 -7.52 -12.59
CA ASN A 61 2.83 -6.69 -12.56
C ASN A 61 2.54 -5.27 -12.03
N SER A 62 1.30 -4.82 -12.17
CA SER A 62 0.82 -3.51 -11.76
C SER A 62 -0.66 -3.55 -11.37
N LEU A 63 -0.97 -3.10 -10.18
CA LEU A 63 -2.31 -2.94 -9.61
C LEU A 63 -2.69 -1.46 -9.66
N THR A 64 -3.70 -1.13 -10.46
CA THR A 64 -4.10 0.27 -10.66
C THR A 64 -5.20 0.68 -9.69
N ILE A 65 -5.04 1.84 -9.04
CA ILE A 65 -6.04 2.43 -8.15
C ILE A 65 -6.56 3.71 -8.78
N THR A 66 -7.84 3.72 -9.12
CA THR A 66 -8.55 4.85 -9.73
C THR A 66 -9.28 5.71 -8.70
N ALA A 67 -9.75 6.90 -9.11
CA ALA A 67 -10.41 7.87 -8.23
C ALA A 67 -11.69 7.37 -7.54
N ASP A 68 -12.38 6.39 -8.13
CA ASP A 68 -13.62 5.81 -7.60
C ASP A 68 -13.37 4.79 -6.47
N LYS A 69 -12.12 4.35 -6.27
CA LYS A 69 -11.76 3.36 -5.25
C LYS A 69 -11.23 4.02 -3.98
N PHE A 70 -11.49 3.37 -2.84
CA PHE A 70 -10.96 3.78 -1.52
C PHE A 70 -11.31 5.23 -1.12
N ARG A 71 -12.52 5.69 -1.46
CA ARG A 71 -12.93 7.10 -1.32
C ARG A 71 -12.87 7.65 0.11
N SER A 72 -13.05 6.79 1.11
CA SER A 72 -13.02 7.16 2.54
C SER A 72 -11.73 6.79 3.25
N LEU A 73 -10.76 6.19 2.54
CA LEU A 73 -9.56 5.65 3.15
C LEU A 73 -8.63 6.79 3.58
N GLN A 74 -8.29 6.81 4.87
CA GLN A 74 -7.41 7.81 5.47
C GLN A 74 -6.04 7.23 5.84
N VAL A 75 -5.99 5.94 6.15
CA VAL A 75 -4.75 5.24 6.50
C VAL A 75 -4.64 3.97 5.68
N PHE A 76 -3.60 3.89 4.86
CA PHE A 76 -3.28 2.70 4.09
C PHE A 76 -1.92 2.16 4.49
N SER A 77 -1.86 0.90 4.88
CA SER A 77 -0.63 0.16 5.18
C SER A 77 -0.57 -1.07 4.31
N PHE A 78 0.49 -1.17 3.49
CA PHE A 78 0.64 -2.27 2.55
C PHE A 78 2.02 -2.92 2.65
N GLU A 79 2.02 -4.25 2.77
CA GLU A 79 3.20 -5.09 2.88
C GLU A 79 3.05 -6.29 1.94
N CYS A 80 4.02 -6.51 1.05
CA CYS A 80 4.06 -7.69 0.19
C CYS A 80 5.42 -8.39 0.29
N GLN A 81 5.42 -9.72 0.45
CA GLN A 81 6.67 -10.48 0.63
C GLN A 81 7.53 -10.57 -0.63
N ASP A 82 6.92 -10.53 -1.82
CA ASP A 82 7.64 -10.49 -3.11
C ASP A 82 8.31 -9.13 -3.39
N GLY A 83 8.23 -8.16 -2.47
CA GLY A 83 8.69 -6.78 -2.67
C GLY A 83 7.71 -5.91 -3.47
N GLY A 84 6.52 -6.45 -3.75
CA GLY A 84 5.46 -6.05 -4.70
C GLY A 84 4.79 -4.72 -4.45
N LEU A 85 5.57 -3.66 -4.55
CA LEU A 85 5.07 -2.30 -4.61
C LEU A 85 4.68 -1.94 -6.06
N GLY A 86 3.92 -2.81 -6.71
CA GLY A 86 3.41 -2.63 -8.06
C GLY A 86 2.12 -1.83 -8.09
N PHE A 87 2.01 -0.70 -7.38
CA PHE A 87 0.82 0.15 -7.46
C PHE A 87 1.01 1.27 -8.47
N VAL A 88 -0.03 1.48 -9.30
CA VAL A 88 -0.19 2.68 -10.11
C VAL A 88 -1.35 3.47 -9.54
N PHE A 89 -1.04 4.62 -8.92
CA PHE A 89 -2.06 5.51 -8.39
C PHE A 89 -2.51 6.50 -9.47
N GLY A 90 -3.77 6.37 -9.89
CA GLY A 90 -4.41 7.31 -10.80
C GLY A 90 -4.67 8.67 -10.14
N GLU A 91 -4.95 9.68 -10.97
CA GLU A 91 -5.37 10.99 -10.50
C GLU A 91 -6.61 10.88 -9.61
N GLY A 92 -6.58 11.51 -8.43
CA GLY A 92 -7.69 11.46 -7.47
C GLY A 92 -7.82 10.15 -6.68
N ALA A 93 -6.91 9.19 -6.85
CA ALA A 93 -6.88 7.97 -6.06
C ALA A 93 -6.80 8.26 -4.56
N MET A 94 -7.59 7.52 -3.77
CA MET A 94 -7.64 7.64 -2.31
C MET A 94 -7.78 9.09 -1.84
N ALA A 95 -8.77 9.82 -2.35
CA ALA A 95 -8.88 11.27 -2.20
C ALA A 95 -8.80 11.79 -0.75
N GLN A 96 -9.07 10.97 0.27
CA GLN A 96 -9.00 11.34 1.69
C GLN A 96 -7.75 10.79 2.43
N LEU A 97 -6.79 10.22 1.71
CA LEU A 97 -5.62 9.57 2.30
C LEU A 97 -4.77 10.59 3.08
N ARG A 98 -4.49 10.27 4.35
CA ARG A 98 -3.68 11.10 5.25
C ARG A 98 -2.34 10.45 5.55
N LYS A 99 -2.33 9.13 5.68
CA LYS A 99 -1.14 8.35 6.04
C LYS A 99 -0.97 7.16 5.11
N LEU A 100 0.20 7.06 4.51
CA LEU A 100 0.62 5.91 3.71
C LEU A 100 1.78 5.20 4.40
N ARG A 101 1.67 3.88 4.57
CA ARG A 101 2.75 3.03 5.08
C ARG A 101 3.08 1.95 4.07
N LEU A 102 4.35 1.89 3.67
CA LEU A 102 4.83 0.95 2.66
C LEU A 102 6.02 0.17 3.18
N TYR A 103 6.11 -1.10 2.77
CA TYR A 103 7.23 -1.98 3.08
C TYR A 103 7.97 -2.32 1.80
N PHE A 104 9.25 -1.97 1.75
CA PHE A 104 10.16 -2.20 0.63
C PHE A 104 11.16 -3.28 1.01
N LYS A 105 11.59 -4.08 0.04
CA LYS A 105 12.73 -5.00 0.20
C LYS A 105 13.95 -4.37 -0.46
N ALA A 106 15.05 -4.27 0.27
CA ALA A 106 16.27 -3.68 -0.24
C ALA A 106 16.83 -4.52 -1.40
N GLY A 107 17.29 -3.84 -2.46
CA GLY A 107 17.82 -4.47 -3.67
C GLY A 107 16.77 -4.88 -4.71
N GLU A 108 15.48 -4.75 -4.41
CA GLU A 108 14.40 -4.90 -5.39
C GLU A 108 14.01 -3.52 -5.95
N GLU A 109 13.73 -3.43 -7.24
CA GLU A 109 13.25 -2.19 -7.85
C GLU A 109 11.79 -1.91 -7.44
N SER A 110 11.52 -0.70 -6.96
CA SER A 110 10.14 -0.28 -6.67
C SER A 110 9.37 -0.03 -7.96
N ARG A 111 8.18 -0.62 -8.09
CA ARG A 111 7.28 -0.43 -9.24
C ARG A 111 6.17 0.59 -8.98
N LEU A 112 6.32 1.41 -7.95
CA LEU A 112 5.33 2.42 -7.56
C LEU A 112 5.30 3.55 -8.56
N GLN A 113 4.09 3.90 -9.00
CA GLN A 113 3.87 5.02 -9.89
C GLN A 113 2.68 5.84 -9.41
N GLY A 114 2.69 7.13 -9.77
CA GLY A 114 1.58 8.02 -9.49
C GLY A 114 1.45 8.44 -8.02
N VAL A 115 2.47 8.26 -7.19
CA VAL A 115 2.42 8.72 -5.79
C VAL A 115 2.19 10.23 -5.68
N GLY A 116 2.62 11.02 -6.67
CA GLY A 116 2.28 12.45 -6.78
C GLY A 116 0.77 12.74 -6.94
N HIS A 117 -0.03 11.75 -7.33
CA HIS A 117 -1.48 11.86 -7.49
C HIS A 117 -2.27 11.53 -6.22
N LEU A 118 -1.62 10.92 -5.22
CA LEU A 118 -2.27 10.52 -3.98
C LEU A 118 -2.70 11.73 -3.16
N SER A 119 -4.01 11.85 -2.92
CA SER A 119 -4.64 12.88 -2.06
C SER A 119 -3.80 14.16 -1.89
N VAL A 120 -3.68 14.92 -2.98
CA VAL A 120 -2.92 16.18 -3.02
C VAL A 120 -3.39 17.17 -1.93
N SER A 121 -4.64 17.03 -1.47
CA SER A 121 -5.23 17.86 -0.42
C SER A 121 -4.93 17.39 1.01
N TYR A 122 -4.85 16.08 1.29
CA TYR A 122 -4.87 15.57 2.67
C TYR A 122 -3.66 14.74 3.08
N LEU A 123 -2.83 14.25 2.13
CA LEU A 123 -1.69 13.41 2.46
C LEU A 123 -0.66 14.20 3.28
N CYS A 124 -0.46 13.80 4.54
CA CYS A 124 0.42 14.49 5.46
C CYS A 124 1.63 13.65 5.90
N GLN A 125 1.54 12.32 5.84
CA GLN A 125 2.62 11.44 6.28
C GLN A 125 2.79 10.26 5.33
N VAL A 126 4.04 9.98 4.98
CA VAL A 126 4.46 8.74 4.33
C VAL A 126 5.53 8.09 5.19
N HIS A 127 5.27 6.86 5.61
CA HIS A 127 6.22 6.04 6.33
C HIS A 127 6.65 4.88 5.43
N THR A 128 7.95 4.68 5.29
CA THR A 128 8.48 3.51 4.59
C THR A 128 9.36 2.69 5.52
N THR A 129 9.23 1.37 5.41
CA THR A 129 10.10 0.40 6.09
C THR A 129 10.87 -0.35 5.02
N VAL A 130 12.19 -0.30 5.07
CA VAL A 130 13.07 -1.00 4.14
C VAL A 130 13.66 -2.21 4.83
N TYR A 131 13.30 -3.40 4.36
CA TYR A 131 13.81 -4.67 4.86
C TYR A 131 15.15 -5.03 4.20
N CYS A 132 16.20 -5.17 5.01
CA CYS A 132 17.58 -5.30 4.53
C CYS A 132 18.21 -6.68 4.78
N ALA A 133 17.44 -7.76 4.99
CA ALA A 133 18.02 -9.05 5.36
C ALA A 133 19.06 -9.55 4.34
N GLY A 134 20.34 -9.51 4.74
CA GLY A 134 21.48 -9.90 3.90
C GLY A 134 21.90 -8.85 2.85
N ALA A 135 21.15 -7.75 2.70
CA ALA A 135 21.48 -6.66 1.81
C ALA A 135 22.45 -5.68 2.50
N GLY A 136 23.47 -5.21 1.75
CA GLY A 136 24.43 -4.24 2.27
C GLY A 136 23.80 -2.86 2.54
N ASP A 137 24.51 -2.02 3.28
CA ASP A 137 24.08 -0.63 3.58
C ASP A 137 23.85 0.23 2.33
N SER A 138 24.47 -0.13 1.20
CA SER A 138 24.23 0.51 -0.10
C SER A 138 22.78 0.34 -0.56
N SER A 139 22.22 -0.86 -0.44
CA SER A 139 20.87 -1.15 -0.90
C SER A 139 19.80 -0.40 -0.11
N PHE A 140 20.05 -0.12 1.18
CA PHE A 140 19.18 0.75 1.98
C PHE A 140 19.21 2.19 1.46
N LYS A 141 20.41 2.74 1.20
CA LYS A 141 20.59 4.11 0.70
C LYS A 141 19.98 4.30 -0.68
N ASP A 142 20.09 3.29 -1.54
CA ASP A 142 19.47 3.32 -2.87
C ASP A 142 17.94 3.37 -2.75
N ALA A 143 17.35 2.51 -1.92
CA ALA A 143 15.91 2.53 -1.66
C ALA A 143 15.46 3.87 -1.04
N GLU A 144 16.20 4.39 -0.07
CA GLU A 144 15.95 5.70 0.55
C GLU A 144 15.96 6.82 -0.50
N LYS A 145 16.95 6.83 -1.39
CA LYS A 145 17.06 7.81 -2.47
C LYS A 145 15.87 7.73 -3.42
N THR A 146 15.52 6.54 -3.90
CA THR A 146 14.38 6.34 -4.82
C THR A 146 13.06 6.79 -4.20
N ILE A 147 12.80 6.44 -2.93
CA ILE A 147 11.59 6.84 -2.21
C ILE A 147 11.55 8.37 -2.05
N THR A 148 12.69 8.97 -1.72
CA THR A 148 12.80 10.42 -1.55
C THR A 148 12.52 11.16 -2.86
N GLU A 149 13.09 10.70 -3.99
CA GLU A 149 12.86 11.28 -5.32
C GLU A 149 11.40 11.14 -5.77
N LEU A 150 10.78 10.01 -5.48
CA LEU A 150 9.38 9.76 -5.82
C LEU A 150 8.41 10.69 -5.05
N LEU A 151 8.78 11.11 -3.83
CA LEU A 151 7.98 12.00 -2.99
C LEU A 151 8.36 13.48 -3.10
N SER A 152 9.55 13.82 -3.60
CA SER A 152 10.04 15.20 -3.65
C SER A 152 9.15 16.13 -4.47
N ASN A 153 8.47 15.57 -5.47
CA ASN A 153 7.58 16.30 -6.38
C ASN A 153 6.12 16.37 -5.91
N HIS A 154 5.79 15.78 -4.75
CA HIS A 154 4.42 15.78 -4.25
C HIS A 154 4.00 17.21 -3.85
N PRO A 155 2.87 17.76 -4.36
CA PRO A 155 2.53 19.17 -4.14
C PRO A 155 2.38 19.56 -2.66
N LYS A 156 1.93 18.61 -1.83
CA LYS A 156 1.75 18.81 -0.39
C LYS A 156 3.02 18.66 0.45
N LYS A 157 4.09 18.07 -0.11
CA LYS A 157 5.34 17.73 0.60
C LYS A 157 5.07 17.01 1.94
N PRO A 158 4.48 15.79 1.91
CA PRO A 158 4.18 15.06 3.13
C PRO A 158 5.45 14.79 3.94
N THR A 159 5.30 14.68 5.26
CA THR A 159 6.41 14.24 6.12
C THR A 159 6.80 12.83 5.75
N LEU A 160 8.07 12.65 5.37
CA LEU A 160 8.64 11.36 5.02
C LEU A 160 9.45 10.81 6.20
N GLU A 161 9.07 9.62 6.65
CA GLU A 161 9.81 8.83 7.64
C GLU A 161 10.27 7.53 6.99
N ILE A 162 11.57 7.23 7.07
CA ILE A 162 12.17 6.03 6.50
C ILE A 162 12.82 5.25 7.64
N THR A 163 12.50 3.96 7.74
CA THR A 163 13.02 3.07 8.79
C THR A 163 13.68 1.85 8.17
N LYS A 164 14.82 1.44 8.74
CA LYS A 164 15.53 0.22 8.37
C LYS A 164 15.04 -0.95 9.24
N HIS A 165 14.68 -2.08 8.62
CA HIS A 165 14.28 -3.31 9.31
C HIS A 165 15.22 -4.48 8.98
#